data_AF-A0A7V7VIJ1-F1
#
_entry.id   AF-A0A7V7VIJ1-F1
#
_cell.length_a   1.000
_cell.length_b   1.000
_cell.length_c   1.000
_cell.angle_alpha   90.00
_cell.angle_beta   90.00
_cell.angle_gamma   90.00
#
_symmetry.space_group_name_H-M   'P 1'
#
loop_
_entity.id
_entity.type
_entity.pdbx_description
1 polymer ?
#
loop_
_entity_poly.entity_id
_entity_poly.type
_entity_poly.pdbx_seq_one_letter_code
_entity_poly.pdbx_strand_id
1 'polypeptide(L)'
;MDKVDYPILERYMRNYHSMVDSYKNKPSDMNELQYMNLETIVKGITEVFNNSEVKVQQIIKLTWWDDKKYTDEVIADVIGVSELTLRHDREVILKRVAKAVDYV
;
A
#
# COMPACT_ATOMS: atom_id res chain seq x y z
N MET A 1 7.82 20.21 -6.77
CA MET A 1 7.84 18.78 -6.41
C MET A 1 7.10 18.70 -5.10
N ASP A 2 5.79 18.49 -5.18
CA ASP A 2 4.99 18.26 -4.00
C ASP A 2 5.59 17.06 -3.26
N LYS A 3 5.88 17.27 -1.97
CA LYS A 3 6.53 16.25 -1.15
C LYS A 3 5.48 15.18 -0.88
N VAL A 4 5.52 14.11 -1.66
CA VAL A 4 4.75 12.90 -1.39
C VAL A 4 4.94 12.51 0.08
N ASP A 5 3.85 12.53 0.84
CA ASP A 5 3.83 12.15 2.26
C ASP A 5 3.85 10.62 2.38
N TYR A 6 5.06 10.05 2.31
CA TYR A 6 5.26 8.61 2.44
C TYR A 6 4.67 8.01 3.72
N PRO A 7 4.77 8.65 4.91
CA PRO A 7 4.09 8.17 6.12
C PRO A 7 2.57 7.95 5.96
N ILE A 8 1.86 8.86 5.29
CA ILE A 8 0.42 8.70 5.04
C ILE A 8 0.16 7.52 4.08
N LEU A 9 0.95 7.38 3.03
CA LEU A 9 0.81 6.27 2.09
C LEU A 9 1.13 4.92 2.72
N GLU A 10 2.17 4.84 3.58
CA GLU A 10 2.45 3.65 4.37
C GLU A 10 1.27 3.29 5.27
N ARG A 11 0.65 4.29 5.90
CA ARG A 11 -0.56 4.07 6.71
C ARG A 11 -1.69 3.50 5.87
N TYR A 12 -1.91 3.98 4.64
CA TYR A 12 -2.90 3.38 3.75
C TYR A 12 -2.55 1.93 3.40
N MET A 13 -1.29 1.66 3.06
CA MET A 13 -0.84 0.29 2.74
C MET A 13 -1.07 -0.68 3.90
N ARG A 14 -0.73 -0.28 5.13
CA ARG A 14 -0.91 -1.12 6.34
C ARG A 14 -2.38 -1.33 6.70
N ASN A 15 -3.25 -0.35 6.44
CA ASN A 15 -4.67 -0.43 6.78
C ASN A 15 -5.54 -0.96 5.61
N TYR A 16 -4.93 -1.38 4.49
CA TYR A 16 -5.63 -1.74 3.27
C TYR A 16 -6.78 -2.72 3.49
N HIS A 17 -6.57 -3.81 4.23
CA HIS A 17 -7.63 -4.81 4.45
C HIS A 17 -8.80 -4.27 5.27
N SER A 18 -8.54 -3.50 6.33
CA SER A 18 -9.60 -2.83 7.11
C SER A 18 -10.36 -1.79 6.28
N MET A 19 -9.66 -1.08 5.39
CA MET A 19 -10.29 -0.16 4.44
C MET A 19 -11.15 -0.89 3.41
N VAL A 20 -10.72 -2.04 2.90
CA VAL A 20 -11.51 -2.90 2.01
C VAL A 20 -12.79 -3.37 2.70
N ASP A 21 -12.71 -3.79 3.96
CA ASP A 21 -13.89 -4.22 4.73
C ASP A 21 -14.87 -3.06 4.95
N SER A 22 -14.34 -1.88 5.29
CA SER A 22 -15.15 -0.66 5.43
C SER A 22 -15.80 -0.26 4.10
N TYR A 23 -15.08 -0.37 2.98
CA TYR A 23 -15.59 -0.06 1.65
C TYR A 23 -16.74 -1.00 1.26
N LYS A 24 -16.59 -2.31 1.50
CA LYS A 24 -17.62 -3.32 1.19
C LYS A 24 -18.87 -3.17 2.06
N ASN A 25 -18.70 -2.85 3.34
CA ASN A 25 -19.79 -2.82 4.30
C ASN A 25 -20.51 -1.46 4.38
N LYS A 26 -19.85 -0.38 3.94
CA LYS A 26 -20.34 1.01 3.96
C LYS A 26 -21.01 1.39 5.30
N PRO A 27 -20.21 1.67 6.35
CA PRO A 27 -20.73 2.05 7.66
C PRO A 27 -21.76 3.18 7.59
N SER A 28 -22.81 3.09 8.39
CA SER A 28 -23.94 4.04 8.35
C SER A 28 -23.58 5.47 8.77
N ASP A 29 -22.48 5.63 9.50
CA ASP A 29 -21.94 6.90 9.98
C ASP A 29 -20.94 7.55 9.00
N MET A 30 -20.61 6.88 7.89
CA MET A 30 -19.69 7.39 6.87
C MET A 30 -20.41 8.32 5.89
N ASN A 31 -19.93 9.56 5.77
CA ASN A 31 -20.46 10.49 4.77
C ASN A 31 -19.93 10.21 3.35
N GLU A 32 -20.54 10.82 2.35
CA GLU A 32 -20.21 10.60 0.94
C GLU A 32 -18.75 10.94 0.61
N LEU A 33 -18.23 12.07 1.09
CA LEU A 33 -16.84 12.47 0.85
C LEU A 33 -15.84 11.48 1.47
N GLN A 34 -16.12 11.00 2.69
CA GLN A 34 -15.32 9.97 3.35
C GLN A 34 -15.35 8.66 2.55
N TYR A 35 -16.52 8.26 2.04
CA TYR A 35 -16.66 7.07 1.23
C TYR A 35 -15.93 7.19 -0.11
N MET A 36 -16.04 8.32 -0.80
CA MET A 36 -15.30 8.58 -2.04
C MET A 36 -13.79 8.51 -1.84
N ASN A 37 -13.28 9.13 -0.77
CA ASN A 37 -11.85 9.07 -0.44
C ASN A 37 -11.41 7.62 -0.15
N LEU A 38 -12.20 6.87 0.63
CA LEU A 38 -11.94 5.47 0.91
C LEU A 38 -11.92 4.62 -0.37
N GLU A 39 -12.91 4.83 -1.24
CA GLU A 39 -13.02 4.15 -2.53
C GLU A 39 -11.80 4.42 -3.42
N THR A 40 -11.37 5.67 -3.55
CA THR A 40 -10.18 6.05 -4.30
C THR A 40 -8.93 5.35 -3.76
N ILE A 41 -8.73 5.36 -2.43
CA ILE A 41 -7.55 4.71 -1.81
C ILE A 41 -7.58 3.20 -2.04
N VAL A 42 -8.70 2.54 -1.76
CA VAL A 42 -8.85 1.09 -1.91
C VAL A 42 -8.63 0.67 -3.35
N LYS A 43 -9.26 1.36 -4.32
CA LYS A 43 -9.11 1.04 -5.75
C LYS A 43 -7.70 1.29 -6.25
N GLY A 44 -7.07 2.42 -5.87
CA GLY A 44 -5.71 2.73 -6.29
C GLY A 44 -4.68 1.73 -5.76
N ILE A 45 -4.78 1.31 -4.49
CA ILE A 45 -3.89 0.26 -3.94
C ILE A 45 -4.15 -1.08 -4.64
N THR A 46 -5.41 -1.43 -4.86
CA THR A 46 -5.80 -2.68 -5.57
C THR A 46 -5.21 -2.71 -6.98
N GLU A 47 -5.30 -1.59 -7.70
CA GLU A 47 -4.75 -1.45 -9.05
C GLU A 47 -3.22 -1.63 -9.05
N VAL A 48 -2.51 -0.92 -8.17
CA VAL A 48 -1.04 -1.04 -8.07
C VAL A 48 -0.64 -2.47 -7.77
N PHE A 49 -1.32 -3.15 -6.85
CA PHE A 49 -1.04 -4.54 -6.53
C PHE A 49 -1.29 -5.47 -7.73
N ASN A 50 -2.47 -5.38 -8.36
CA ASN A 50 -2.85 -6.28 -9.45
C ASN A 50 -1.99 -6.10 -10.71
N ASN A 51 -1.55 -4.87 -10.99
CA ASN A 51 -0.71 -4.56 -12.13
C ASN A 51 0.79 -4.73 -11.86
N SER A 52 1.17 -5.12 -10.63
CA SER A 52 2.56 -5.36 -10.26
C SER A 52 3.00 -6.80 -10.56
N GLU A 53 4.28 -6.96 -10.89
CA GLU A 53 4.91 -8.28 -11.02
C GLU A 53 4.84 -9.07 -9.72
N VAL A 54 4.91 -10.41 -9.82
CA VAL A 54 4.81 -11.33 -8.67
C VAL A 54 5.77 -10.96 -7.54
N LYS A 55 7.01 -10.59 -7.87
CA LYS A 55 8.00 -10.17 -6.87
C LYS A 55 7.55 -8.93 -6.09
N VAL A 56 7.01 -7.92 -6.79
CA VAL A 56 6.52 -6.68 -6.17
C VAL A 56 5.27 -6.97 -5.33
N GLN A 57 4.38 -7.86 -5.79
CA GLN A 57 3.24 -8.32 -4.99
C GLN A 57 3.69 -9.01 -3.70
N GLN A 58 4.77 -9.80 -3.73
CA GLN A 58 5.34 -10.43 -2.53
C GLN A 58 5.94 -9.40 -1.58
N ILE A 59 6.66 -8.38 -2.09
CA ILE A 59 7.16 -7.26 -1.27
C ILE A 59 5.99 -6.56 -0.58
N ILE A 60 4.89 -6.30 -1.29
CA ILE A 60 3.70 -5.65 -0.71
C ILE A 60 3.16 -6.45 0.46
N LYS A 61 2.95 -7.76 0.24
CA LYS A 61 2.43 -8.68 1.25
C LYS A 61 3.32 -8.70 2.48
N LEU A 62 4.61 -9.01 2.31
CA LEU A 62 5.54 -9.17 3.43
C LEU A 62 5.83 -7.86 4.18
N THR A 63 5.72 -6.71 3.52
CA THR A 63 6.00 -5.41 4.13
C THR A 63 4.80 -4.83 4.88
N TRP A 64 3.60 -4.91 4.29
CA TRP A 64 2.44 -4.16 4.78
C TRP A 64 1.20 -4.99 5.13
N TRP A 65 1.03 -6.20 4.60
CA TRP A 65 -0.22 -6.96 4.77
C TRP A 65 -0.07 -8.23 5.59
N ASP A 66 1.14 -8.78 5.71
CA ASP A 66 1.42 -9.83 6.67
C ASP A 66 1.42 -9.23 8.08
N ASP A 67 0.68 -9.85 8.99
CA ASP A 67 0.63 -9.45 10.41
C ASP A 67 1.96 -9.68 11.13
N LYS A 68 2.86 -10.48 10.52
CA LYS A 68 4.19 -10.72 11.03
C LYS A 68 5.09 -9.52 10.76
N LYS A 69 5.66 -8.98 11.84
CA LYS A 69 6.62 -7.87 11.80
C LYS A 69 8.02 -8.37 11.42
N TYR A 70 8.20 -8.81 10.18
CA TYR A 70 9.51 -9.22 9.67
C TYR A 70 10.47 -8.03 9.61
N THR A 71 11.76 -8.30 9.81
CA THR A 71 12.82 -7.31 9.58
C THR A 71 13.08 -7.17 8.08
N ASP A 72 13.69 -6.05 7.69
CA ASP A 72 14.11 -5.81 6.30
C ASP A 72 15.06 -6.90 5.80
N GLU A 73 15.97 -7.37 6.64
CA GLU A 73 16.88 -8.48 6.35
C GLU A 73 16.12 -9.75 5.96
N VAL A 74 15.13 -10.16 6.77
CA VAL A 74 14.33 -11.37 6.50
C VAL A 74 13.52 -11.22 5.22
N ILE A 75 12.91 -10.07 4.99
CA ILE A 75 12.14 -9.83 3.76
C ILE A 75 13.08 -9.83 2.55
N ALA A 76 14.23 -9.17 2.64
CA ALA A 76 15.21 -9.10 1.56
C ALA A 76 15.75 -10.49 1.19
N ASP A 77 16.06 -11.32 2.18
CA ASP A 77 16.47 -12.72 2.00
C ASP A 77 15.40 -13.55 1.30
N VAL A 78 14.15 -13.50 1.78
CA VAL A 78 13.01 -14.23 1.18
C VAL A 78 12.74 -13.82 -0.27
N ILE A 79 12.87 -12.53 -0.57
CA ILE A 79 12.67 -11.98 -1.92
C ILE A 79 13.89 -12.24 -2.83
N GLY A 80 15.06 -12.54 -2.26
CA GLY A 80 16.32 -12.73 -2.97
C GLY A 80 16.90 -11.42 -3.50
N VAL A 81 16.88 -10.35 -2.69
CA VAL A 81 17.43 -9.03 -3.01
C VAL A 81 18.24 -8.47 -1.85
N SER A 82 18.97 -7.37 -2.06
CA SER A 82 19.61 -6.65 -0.97
C SER A 82 18.58 -5.81 -0.19
N GLU A 83 18.83 -5.52 1.09
CA GLU A 83 18.00 -4.57 1.84
C GLU A 83 17.89 -3.19 1.19
N LEU A 84 18.97 -2.74 0.54
CA LEU A 84 18.97 -1.46 -0.18
C LEU A 84 17.99 -1.49 -1.35
N THR A 85 17.99 -2.59 -2.11
CA THR A 85 17.04 -2.81 -3.21
C THR A 85 15.62 -2.88 -2.67
N LEU A 86 15.39 -3.60 -1.56
CA LEU A 86 14.07 -3.68 -0.91
C LEU A 86 13.54 -2.29 -0.50
N ARG A 87 14.39 -1.45 0.12
CA ARG A 87 14.02 -0.08 0.49
C ARG A 87 13.65 0.75 -0.75
N HIS A 88 14.44 0.65 -1.81
CA HIS A 88 14.14 1.33 -3.07
C HIS A 88 12.81 0.86 -3.69
N ASP A 89 12.56 -0.45 -3.73
CA ASP A 89 11.33 -1.02 -4.27
C ASP A 89 10.10 -0.55 -3.49
N ARG A 90 10.20 -0.45 -2.15
CA ARG A 90 9.13 0.10 -1.31
C ARG A 90 8.82 1.55 -1.63
N GLU A 91 9.83 2.40 -1.77
CA GLU A 91 9.62 3.80 -2.19
C GLU A 91 8.97 3.89 -3.58
N VAL A 92 9.40 3.07 -4.54
CA VAL A 92 8.82 3.01 -5.88
C VAL A 92 7.35 2.56 -5.83
N ILE A 93 7.02 1.56 -5.00
CA ILE A 93 5.64 1.13 -4.77
C ILE A 93 4.80 2.28 -4.19
N LEU A 94 5.28 2.98 -3.16
CA LEU A 94 4.55 4.10 -2.57
C LEU A 94 4.36 5.24 -3.58
N LYS A 95 5.33 5.53 -4.46
CA LYS A 95 5.15 6.51 -5.55
C LYS A 95 4.06 6.08 -6.54
N ARG A 96 3.97 4.78 -6.86
CA ARG A 96 2.90 4.24 -7.72
C ARG A 96 1.54 4.38 -7.03
N VAL A 97 1.46 4.12 -5.74
CA VAL A 97 0.23 4.31 -4.94
C VAL A 97 -0.17 5.78 -4.88
N ALA A 98 0.77 6.69 -4.63
CA ALA A 98 0.53 8.14 -4.63
C ALA A 98 -0.15 8.57 -5.94
N LYS A 99 0.41 8.13 -7.07
CA LYS A 99 -0.15 8.41 -8.39
C LYS A 99 -1.54 7.78 -8.59
N ALA A 100 -1.75 6.54 -8.13
CA ALA A 100 -3.01 5.82 -8.32
C ALA A 100 -4.15 6.33 -7.44
N VAL A 101 -3.84 7.03 -6.35
CA VAL A 101 -4.83 7.60 -5.42
C VAL A 101 -4.95 9.12 -5.55
N ASP A 102 -4.43 9.69 -6.64
CA ASP A 102 -4.38 11.12 -6.94
C ASP A 102 -3.82 11.97 -5.78
N TYR A 103 -2.82 11.42 -5.08
CA TYR A 103 -2.13 12.08 -3.97
C TYR A 103 -0.93 12.85 -4.52
N VAL A 104 -1.11 14.17 -4.70
CA VAL A 104 -0.10 15.11 -5.22
C VAL A 104 0.74 15.68 -4.07
#